data_AF-A0A925MFB0-F1
#
_entry.id   AF-A0A925MFB0-F1
#
_cell.length_a   1.000
_cell.length_b   1.000
_cell.length_c   1.000
_cell.angle_alpha   90.00
_cell.angle_beta   90.00
_cell.angle_gamma   90.00
#
_symmetry.space_group_name_H-M   'P 1'
#
loop_
_entity.id
_entity.type
_entity.pdbx_description
1 polymer ?
#
loop_
_entity_poly.entity_id
_entity_poly.type
_entity_poly.pdbx_seq_one_letter_code
_entity_poly.pdbx_strand_id
1 'polypeptide(L)' 'PEAVRGGAAARDDEPRDADETRRSELVALLTEHGGNISAVARAAKRSRVQIHRLLRQFGIDAERFRR' A
#
# COMPACT_ATOMS: atom_id res chain seq x y z
N PRO A 1 14.35 42.92 -17.18
CA PRO A 1 14.82 41.67 -17.83
C PRO A 1 15.29 40.68 -16.75
N GLU A 2 14.43 39.79 -16.27
CA GLU A 2 14.05 38.47 -16.83
C GLU A 2 15.11 37.37 -16.57
N ALA A 3 14.61 36.17 -16.24
CA ALA A 3 15.26 34.95 -15.75
C ALA A 3 15.46 34.91 -14.22
N VAL A 4 14.93 33.94 -13.46
CA VAL A 4 14.80 32.51 -13.80
C VAL A 4 13.57 31.89 -13.11
N ARG A 5 12.84 31.09 -13.88
CA ARG A 5 11.80 30.15 -13.43
C ARG A 5 12.44 29.03 -12.60
N GLY A 6 11.67 28.48 -11.65
CA GLY A 6 11.86 27.09 -11.21
C GLY A 6 11.87 26.92 -9.69
N GLY A 7 10.71 26.66 -9.11
CA GLY A 7 10.57 26.33 -7.69
C GLY A 7 9.26 25.61 -7.39
N ALA A 8 8.83 24.72 -8.29
CA ALA A 8 7.80 23.74 -8.00
C ALA A 8 8.47 22.56 -7.28
N ALA A 9 8.65 22.66 -5.96
CA ALA A 9 9.27 21.60 -5.16
C ALA A 9 8.60 21.45 -3.79
N ALA A 10 7.26 21.44 -3.76
CA ALA A 10 6.52 21.27 -2.51
C ALA A 10 5.14 20.62 -2.71
N ARG A 11 5.00 19.64 -3.62
CA ARG A 11 3.71 18.94 -3.81
C ARG A 11 3.77 17.42 -3.96
N ASP A 12 4.92 16.77 -3.84
CA ASP A 12 5.06 15.35 -4.22
C ASP A 12 5.53 14.38 -3.09
N ASP A 13 5.80 14.86 -1.87
CA ASP A 13 6.30 13.99 -0.78
C ASP A 13 5.20 13.31 0.07
N GLU A 14 4.00 13.88 0.18
CA GLU A 14 2.93 13.32 1.02
C GLU A 14 2.33 11.94 0.60
N PRO A 15 2.32 11.50 -0.69
CA PRO A 15 1.69 10.23 -1.03
C PRO A 15 2.58 8.99 -0.81
N ARG A 16 3.91 9.11 -0.75
CA ARG A 16 4.81 7.93 -0.65
C ARG A 16 4.84 7.31 0.75
N ASP A 17 4.98 8.13 1.79
CA ASP A 17 5.08 7.63 3.17
C ASP A 17 3.76 6.97 3.62
N ALA A 18 2.63 7.52 3.20
CA ALA A 18 1.32 6.94 3.44
C ALA A 18 1.15 5.58 2.74
N ASP A 19 1.72 5.42 1.55
CA ASP A 19 1.69 4.16 0.81
C ASP A 19 2.62 3.10 1.39
N GLU A 20 3.81 3.50 1.87
CA GLU A 20 4.76 2.60 2.54
C GLU A 20 4.22 2.10 3.89
N THR A 21 3.53 2.98 4.65
CA THR A 21 2.87 2.61 5.90
C THR A 21 1.75 1.61 5.64
N ARG A 22 0.87 1.87 4.64
CA ARG A 22 -0.20 0.93 4.24
C ARG A 22 0.35 -0.40 3.76
N ARG A 23 1.46 -0.38 3.01
CA ARG A 23 2.13 -1.59 2.54
C ARG A 23 2.61 -2.42 3.73
N SER A 24 3.26 -1.79 4.69
CA SER A 24 3.79 -2.47 5.89
C SER A 24 2.68 -3.07 6.75
N GLU A 25 1.59 -2.34 6.98
CA GLU A 25 0.40 -2.85 7.66
C GLU A 25 -0.19 -4.08 6.93
N LEU A 26 -0.29 -4.01 5.60
CA LEU A 26 -0.85 -5.10 4.80
C LEU A 26 0.02 -6.36 4.88
N VAL A 27 1.34 -6.22 4.82
CA VAL A 27 2.29 -7.33 4.97
C VAL A 27 2.21 -7.95 6.36
N ALA A 28 2.10 -7.14 7.42
CA ALA A 28 1.92 -7.65 8.78
C ALA A 28 0.65 -8.49 8.90
N LEU A 29 -0.49 -7.98 8.41
CA LEU A 29 -1.76 -8.71 8.41
C LEU A 29 -1.71 -9.99 7.55
N LEU A 30 -1.06 -9.95 6.39
CA LEU A 30 -0.89 -11.13 5.53
C LEU A 30 -0.03 -12.20 6.19
N THR A 31 1.01 -11.79 6.91
CA THR A 31 1.88 -12.71 7.66
C THR A 31 1.13 -13.33 8.83
N GLU A 32 0.40 -12.52 9.60
CA GLU A 32 -0.39 -12.96 10.75
C GLU A 32 -1.53 -13.91 10.35
N HIS A 33 -2.21 -13.62 9.24
CA HIS A 33 -3.33 -14.41 8.74
C HIS A 33 -2.93 -15.46 7.69
N GLY A 34 -1.64 -15.66 7.44
CA GLY A 34 -1.12 -16.68 6.51
C GLY A 34 -1.67 -16.56 5.09
N GLY A 35 -1.70 -15.35 4.52
CA GLY A 35 -2.20 -15.10 3.17
C GLY A 35 -3.73 -15.14 3.02
N ASN A 36 -4.49 -15.31 4.12
CA ASN A 36 -5.94 -15.33 4.05
C ASN A 36 -6.53 -13.94 3.81
N ILE A 37 -6.77 -13.62 2.53
CA ILE A 37 -7.37 -12.34 2.10
C ILE A 37 -8.69 -12.02 2.82
N SER A 38 -9.52 -13.02 3.15
CA SER A 38 -10.79 -12.76 3.89
C SER A 38 -10.54 -12.25 5.29
N ALA A 39 -9.56 -12.81 5.98
CA ALA A 39 -9.22 -12.41 7.34
C ALA A 39 -8.57 -11.02 7.32
N VAL A 40 -7.60 -10.82 6.43
CA VAL A 40 -6.95 -9.51 6.21
C VAL A 40 -7.95 -8.43 5.86
N ALA A 41 -8.92 -8.70 4.97
CA ALA A 41 -9.96 -7.74 4.61
C ALA A 41 -10.81 -7.31 5.82
N ARG A 42 -11.18 -8.26 6.69
CA ARG A 42 -11.93 -7.97 7.92
C ARG A 42 -11.10 -7.18 8.93
N ALA A 43 -9.84 -7.57 9.13
CA ALA A 43 -8.92 -6.88 10.04
C ALA A 43 -8.63 -5.44 9.57
N ALA A 44 -8.37 -5.27 8.27
CA ALA A 44 -8.14 -3.97 7.63
C ALA A 44 -9.43 -3.15 7.43
N LYS A 45 -10.61 -3.68 7.75
CA LYS A 45 -11.93 -3.07 7.48
C LYS A 45 -12.11 -2.63 6.02
N ARG A 46 -11.54 -3.38 5.08
CA ARG A 46 -11.56 -3.10 3.63
C ARG A 46 -12.24 -4.24 2.88
N SER A 47 -12.68 -3.96 1.65
CA SER A 47 -13.24 -5.00 0.80
C SER A 47 -12.14 -5.89 0.21
N ARG A 48 -12.48 -7.15 -0.07
CA ARG A 48 -11.59 -8.11 -0.73
C ARG A 48 -11.01 -7.57 -2.05
N VAL A 49 -11.83 -6.84 -2.81
CA VAL A 49 -11.47 -6.20 -4.08
C VAL A 49 -10.42 -5.11 -3.86
N GLN A 50 -10.58 -4.27 -2.82
CA GLN A 50 -9.59 -3.26 -2.46
C GLN A 50 -8.26 -3.89 -2.08
N ILE A 51 -8.27 -4.99 -1.31
CA ILE A 51 -7.05 -5.72 -0.96
C ILE A 51 -6.37 -6.26 -2.23
N HIS A 52 -7.09 -6.92 -3.13
CA HIS A 52 -6.50 -7.38 -4.39
C HIS A 52 -5.90 -6.24 -5.24
N ARG A 53 -6.55 -5.08 -5.27
CA ARG A 53 -6.01 -3.89 -5.94
C ARG A 53 -4.72 -3.41 -5.28
N LEU A 54 -4.69 -3.30 -3.95
CA LEU A 54 -3.52 -2.86 -3.19
C LEU A 54 -2.35 -3.86 -3.33
N LEU A 55 -2.64 -5.16 -3.31
CA LEU A 55 -1.65 -6.21 -3.56
C LEU A 55 -0.99 -6.03 -4.93
N ARG A 56 -1.79 -5.80 -5.98
CA ARG A 56 -1.27 -5.51 -7.34
C ARG A 56 -0.50 -4.20 -7.39
N GLN A 57 -0.97 -3.15 -6.73
CA GLN A 57 -0.31 -1.84 -6.68
C GLN A 57 1.06 -1.91 -5.99
N PHE A 58 1.17 -2.68 -4.91
CA PHE A 58 2.39 -2.83 -4.12
C PHE A 58 3.27 -4.02 -4.53
N GLY A 59 2.83 -4.81 -5.53
CA GLY A 59 3.52 -6.03 -5.96
C GLY A 59 3.60 -7.11 -4.88
N ILE A 60 2.66 -7.15 -3.95
CA ILE A 60 2.61 -8.15 -2.88
C ILE A 60 1.79 -9.34 -3.37
N ASP A 61 2.35 -10.54 -3.23
CA ASP A 61 1.64 -11.79 -3.49
C ASP A 61 1.20 -12.42 -2.17
N ALA A 62 -0.10 -12.48 -1.95
CA ALA A 62 -0.67 -13.07 -0.74
C ALA A 62 -0.49 -14.59 -0.68
N GLU A 63 -0.39 -15.27 -1.82
CA GLU A 63 -0.20 -16.72 -1.86
C GLU A 63 1.18 -17.12 -1.33
N ARG A 64 2.18 -16.22 -1.37
CA ARG A 64 3.48 -16.45 -0.72
C ARG A 64 3.42 -16.57 0.80
N PHE A 65 2.35 -16.06 1.42
CA PHE A 65 2.13 -16.13 2.86
C PHE A 65 1.24 -17.32 3.25
N ARG A 66 0.64 -18.01 2.27
CA ARG A 66 -0.16 -19.21 2.50
C ARG A 66 0.79 -20.40 2.69
N ARG A 67 0.76 -21.02 3.88
CA ARG A 67 1.51 -22.25 4.20
C ARG A 67 0.67 -23.49 3.97
#